data_AF-A0A1I4RY47-F1
#
_entry.id   AF-A0A1I4RY47-F1
#
_cell.length_a   1.000
_cell.length_b   1.000
_cell.length_c   1.000
_cell.angle_alpha   90.00
_cell.angle_beta   90.00
_cell.angle_gamma   90.00
#
_symmetry.space_group_name_H-M   'P 1'
#
loop_
_entity.id
_entity.type
_entity.pdbx_description
1 polymer ?
#
loop_
_entity_poly.entity_id
_entity_poly.type
_entity_poly.pdbx_seq_one_letter_code
_entity_poly.pdbx_strand_id
1 'polypeptide(L)'
;MAPRADWKGFLCLSLVTCPVALYPATSESEKNSFQLNRTTGHRIKYLKVDADTGEEVPNEDIVKGYELEKGQYIEVSKEELAEIALGVHADHRDRRVRGQV
;
A
#
# COMPACT_ATOMS: atom_id res chain seq x y z
N MET A 1 5.24 -10.91 -24.49
CA MET A 1 5.94 -10.07 -23.49
C MET A 1 6.77 -10.99 -22.61
N ALA A 2 8.06 -10.76 -22.41
CA ALA A 2 8.86 -11.57 -21.48
C ALA A 2 8.40 -11.31 -20.02
N PRO A 3 8.20 -12.35 -19.19
CA PRO A 3 7.79 -12.16 -17.81
C PRO A 3 8.86 -11.39 -17.04
N ARG A 4 8.49 -10.24 -16.48
CA ARG A 4 9.35 -9.48 -15.56
C ARG A 4 9.11 -10.00 -14.16
N ALA A 5 10.18 -10.32 -13.45
CA ALA A 5 10.09 -10.68 -12.05
C ALA A 5 9.78 -9.42 -11.24
N ASP A 6 8.75 -9.47 -10.40
CA ASP A 6 8.40 -8.37 -9.49
C ASP A 6 9.44 -8.25 -8.37
N TRP A 7 10.06 -9.38 -8.01
CA TRP A 7 11.08 -9.42 -6.99
C TRP A 7 12.15 -10.47 -7.29
N LYS A 8 13.39 -10.14 -6.93
CA LYS A 8 14.54 -11.04 -6.99
C LYS A 8 15.26 -10.99 -5.65
N GLY A 9 15.68 -12.15 -5.17
CA GLY A 9 16.41 -12.22 -3.91
C GLY A 9 17.07 -13.57 -3.70
N PHE A 10 17.49 -13.82 -2.47
CA PHE A 10 18.14 -15.07 -2.06
C PHE A 10 17.30 -15.74 -0.98
N LEU A 11 17.03 -17.03 -1.16
CA LEU A 11 16.44 -17.88 -0.15
C LEU A 11 17.57 -18.55 0.63
N CYS A 12 17.68 -18.22 1.92
CA CYS A 12 18.67 -18.81 2.82
C CYS A 12 18.02 -19.88 3.71
N LEU A 13 18.50 -21.11 3.58
CA LEU A 13 18.08 -22.27 4.38
C LEU A 13 19.29 -22.78 5.17
N SER A 14 19.52 -22.22 6.36
CA SER A 14 20.64 -22.51 7.30
C SER A 14 22.06 -22.51 6.71
N LEU A 15 22.36 -23.40 5.76
CA LEU A 15 23.65 -23.60 5.10
C LEU A 15 23.58 -23.40 3.58
N VAL A 16 22.39 -23.28 2.99
CA VAL A 16 22.21 -23.17 1.54
C VAL A 16 21.62 -21.81 1.19
N THR A 17 22.22 -21.15 0.20
CA THR A 17 21.75 -19.88 -0.35
C THR A 17 21.43 -20.07 -1.82
N CYS A 18 20.15 -19.98 -2.19
CA CYS A 18 19.69 -20.13 -3.58
C CYS A 18 19.13 -18.80 -4.10
N PRO A 19 19.56 -18.31 -5.28
CA PRO A 19 18.91 -17.17 -5.91
C PRO A 19 17.51 -17.55 -6.38
N VAL A 20 16.53 -16.70 -6.12
CA VAL A 20 15.13 -16.90 -6.48
C VAL A 20 14.55 -15.64 -7.14
N ALA A 21 13.57 -15.85 -8.02
CA ALA A 21 12.81 -14.78 -8.65
C ALA A 21 11.31 -15.08 -8.50
N LEU A 22 10.56 -14.10 -8.02
CA LEU A 22 9.11 -14.17 -7.88
C LEU A 22 8.45 -13.61 -9.13
N TYR A 23 7.47 -14.36 -9.63
CA TYR A 23 6.63 -13.97 -10.76
C TYR A 23 5.16 -14.00 -10.32
N PRO A 24 4.35 -13.05 -10.77
CA PRO A 24 2.94 -13.02 -10.42
C PRO A 24 2.24 -14.20 -11.11
N ALA A 25 1.51 -15.01 -10.33
CA ALA A 25 0.73 -16.14 -10.87
C ALA A 25 -0.46 -15.64 -11.70
N THR A 26 -0.96 -14.45 -11.40
CA THR A 26 -2.08 -13.78 -12.07
C THR A 26 -1.67 -12.36 -12.42
N SER A 27 -1.78 -11.99 -13.69
CA SER A 27 -1.59 -10.60 -14.13
C SER A 27 -2.94 -9.93 -14.21
N GLU A 28 -3.29 -9.13 -13.20
CA GLU A 28 -4.42 -8.21 -13.32
C GLU A 28 -3.98 -7.04 -14.22
N SER A 29 -4.25 -7.18 -15.51
CA SER A 29 -4.02 -6.09 -16.46
C SER A 29 -5.18 -5.10 -16.29
N GLU A 30 -5.12 -4.24 -15.28
CA GLU A 30 -6.08 -3.16 -15.16
C GLU A 30 -5.97 -2.28 -16.41
N LYS A 31 -6.97 -2.33 -17.28
CA LYS A 31 -7.12 -1.34 -18.34
C LYS A 31 -7.31 0.00 -17.64
N ASN A 32 -6.26 0.81 -17.60
CA ASN A 32 -6.32 2.16 -17.09
C ASN A 32 -7.38 2.93 -17.89
N SER A 33 -8.55 3.12 -17.28
CA SER A 33 -9.67 3.85 -17.88
C SER A 33 -9.48 5.33 -17.59
N PHE A 34 -9.21 6.10 -18.63
CA PHE A 34 -9.15 7.56 -18.50
C PHE A 34 -10.55 8.13 -18.59
N GLN A 35 -10.92 8.97 -17.63
CA GLN A 35 -12.15 9.73 -17.71
C GLN A 35 -11.99 10.91 -18.66
N LEU A 36 -12.91 11.00 -19.62
CA LEU A 36 -12.96 12.04 -20.64
C LEU A 36 -14.22 12.87 -20.47
N ASN A 37 -14.11 14.18 -20.69
CA ASN A 37 -15.26 15.05 -20.79
C ASN A 37 -16.07 14.67 -22.04
N ARG A 38 -17.35 14.33 -21.87
CA ARG A 38 -18.23 13.84 -22.95
C ARG A 38 -18.41 14.85 -24.10
N THR A 39 -18.32 16.14 -23.82
CA THR A 39 -18.56 17.20 -24.80
C THR A 39 -17.28 17.61 -25.54
N THR A 40 -16.16 17.67 -24.83
CA THR A 40 -14.89 18.16 -25.40
C THR A 40 -13.88 17.07 -25.73
N GLY A 41 -14.09 15.85 -25.23
CA GLY A 41 -13.15 14.73 -25.37
C GLY A 41 -11.84 14.92 -24.59
N HIS A 42 -11.71 15.98 -23.80
CA HIS A 42 -10.49 16.25 -23.04
C HIS A 42 -10.41 15.38 -21.77
N ARG A 43 -9.18 15.02 -21.40
CA ARG A 43 -8.90 14.27 -20.17
C ARG A 43 -9.21 15.11 -18.94
N ILE A 44 -9.93 14.54 -17.98
CA ILE A 44 -10.21 15.18 -16.69
C ILE A 44 -8.92 15.21 -15.86
N LYS A 45 -8.60 16.38 -15.31
CA LYS A 45 -7.54 16.56 -14.30
C LYS A 45 -8.19 16.73 -12.94
N TYR A 46 -7.62 16.09 -11.93
CA TYR A 46 -8.05 16.23 -10.54
C TYR A 46 -7.18 17.29 -9.86
N LEU A 47 -7.83 18.22 -9.16
CA LEU A 47 -7.20 19.16 -8.24
C LEU A 47 -7.76 18.88 -6.85
N LYS A 48 -6.90 18.93 -5.84
CA LYS A 48 -7.30 18.78 -4.44
C LYS A 48 -7.61 20.17 -3.91
N VAL A 49 -8.82 20.38 -3.44
CA VAL A 49 -9.30 21.67 -2.92
C VAL A 49 -9.71 21.51 -1.47
N ASP A 50 -9.48 22.55 -0.67
CA ASP A 50 -9.94 22.63 0.70
C ASP A 50 -11.48 22.72 0.74
N ALA A 51 -12.11 22.02 1.67
CA ALA A 51 -13.57 21.91 1.73
C ALA A 51 -14.24 23.19 2.27
N ASP A 52 -13.54 23.98 3.07
CA ASP A 52 -14.06 25.18 3.72
C ASP A 52 -13.69 26.45 2.96
N THR A 53 -12.45 26.54 2.46
CA THR A 53 -11.97 27.74 1.73
C THR A 53 -12.12 27.63 0.22
N GLY A 54 -12.20 26.41 -0.34
CA GLY A 54 -12.27 26.18 -1.78
C GLY A 54 -10.96 26.46 -2.51
N GLU A 55 -9.86 26.70 -1.78
CA GLU A 55 -8.53 26.94 -2.35
C GLU A 55 -7.83 25.63 -2.71
N GLU A 56 -6.94 25.67 -3.71
CA GLU A 56 -6.16 24.50 -4.10
C GLU A 56 -5.10 24.20 -3.03
N VAL A 57 -5.08 22.96 -2.55
CA VAL A 57 -4.11 22.50 -1.55
C VAL A 57 -3.02 21.68 -2.23
N PRO A 58 -1.75 22.14 -2.20
CA PRO A 58 -0.65 21.37 -2.74
C PRO A 58 -0.45 20.10 -1.92
N ASN A 59 0.02 19.03 -2.56
CA ASN A 59 0.12 17.71 -1.95
C ASN A 59 1.07 17.65 -0.73
N GLU A 60 1.94 18.65 -0.57
CA GLU A 60 2.86 18.80 0.56
C GLU A 60 2.14 19.23 1.84
N ASP A 61 1.05 19.99 1.72
CA ASP A 61 0.26 20.48 2.84
C ASP A 61 -0.87 19.50 3.24
N ILE A 62 -0.97 18.36 2.57
CA ILE A 62 -2.01 17.35 2.82
C ILE A 62 -1.49 16.30 3.80
N VAL A 63 -1.97 16.41 5.05
CA VAL A 63 -1.72 15.42 6.09
C VAL A 63 -2.80 14.33 6.11
N LYS A 64 -2.42 13.12 6.56
CA LYS A 64 -3.37 12.02 6.75
C LYS A 64 -3.98 12.12 8.15
N GLY A 65 -5.19 12.66 8.23
CA GLY A 65 -6.00 12.58 9.44
C GLY A 65 -6.81 11.28 9.47
N TYR A 66 -6.82 10.59 10.61
CA TYR A 66 -7.77 9.49 10.86
C TYR A 66 -8.89 10.01 11.78
N GLU A 67 -10.14 9.71 11.43
CA GLU A 67 -11.32 10.05 12.25
C GLU A 67 -11.48 9.02 13.37
N LEU A 68 -11.45 9.47 14.64
CA LEU A 68 -11.65 8.61 15.81
C LEU A 68 -13.09 8.62 16.30
N GLU A 69 -13.71 9.80 16.31
CA GLU A 69 -15.13 10.04 16.56
C GLU A 69 -15.62 11.12 15.60
N LYS A 70 -16.95 11.21 15.40
CA LYS A 70 -17.55 12.15 14.43
C LYS A 70 -17.05 13.58 14.65
N GLY A 71 -16.22 14.07 13.72
CA GLY A 71 -15.67 15.42 13.75
C GLY A 71 -14.38 15.61 14.55
N GLN A 72 -13.76 14.54 15.05
CA GLN A 72 -12.43 14.59 15.69
C GLN A 72 -11.41 13.83 14.83
N TYR A 73 -10.51 14.57 14.22
CA TYR A 73 -9.42 14.05 13.40
C TYR A 73 -8.11 14.11 14.18
N ILE A 74 -7.36 13.01 14.21
CA ILE A 74 -5.97 13.02 14.68
C ILE A 74 -5.05 12.88 13.48
N GLU A 75 -4.07 13.79 13.42
CA GLU A 75 -2.95 13.71 12.50
C GLU A 75 -2.04 12.58 12.96
N VAL A 76 -1.97 11.50 12.19
CA VAL A 76 -1.01 10.42 12.43
C VAL A 76 0.16 10.62 11.49
N SER A 77 1.33 10.90 12.05
CA SER A 77 2.53 11.10 11.23
C SER A 77 2.96 9.78 10.59
N LYS A 78 3.68 9.85 9.47
CA LYS A 78 4.19 8.64 8.79
C LYS A 78 5.18 7.86 9.67
N GLU A 79 5.87 8.54 10.57
CA GLU A 79 6.84 7.92 11.48
C GLU A 79 6.15 7.02 12.49
N GLU A 80 5.04 7.47 13.10
CA GLU A 80 4.26 6.70 14.07
C GLU A 80 3.66 5.42 13.45
N LEU A 81 3.14 5.53 12.22
CA LEU A 81 2.64 4.37 11.46
C LEU A 81 3.73 3.34 11.17
N ALA A 82 4.95 3.78 10.88
CA ALA A 82 6.08 2.89 10.61
C ALA A 82 6.55 2.15 11.88
N GLU A 83 6.53 2.83 13.02
CA GLU A 83 6.89 2.24 14.32
C GLU A 83 5.89 1.16 14.75
N ILE A 84 4.58 1.39 14.56
CA ILE A 84 3.54 0.42 14.90
C ILE A 84 3.55 -0.78 13.93
N ALA A 85 3.79 -0.56 12.64
CA ALA A 85 3.80 -1.62 11.63
C ALA A 85 4.85 -2.72 11.91
N LEU A 86 5.93 -2.38 12.61
CA LEU A 86 6.98 -3.33 12.98
C LEU A 86 6.63 -4.17 14.23
N GLY A 87 5.63 -3.77 15.02
CA GLY A 87 5.26 -4.44 16.27
C GLY A 87 4.23 -5.57 16.15
N VAL A 88 3.38 -5.57 15.13
CA VAL A 88 2.16 -6.41 15.11
C VAL A 88 2.35 -7.79 14.46
N HIS A 89 3.51 -8.08 13.84
CA HIS A 89 3.73 -9.36 13.12
C HIS A 89 4.67 -10.38 13.80
N ALA A 90 5.02 -10.20 15.08
CA ALA A 90 5.95 -11.10 15.77
C ALA A 90 5.31 -12.31 16.51
N ASP A 91 3.98 -12.42 16.62
CA ASP A 91 3.35 -13.43 17.51
C ASP A 91 2.35 -14.38 16.82
N HIS A 92 2.82 -15.17 15.84
CA HIS A 92 2.09 -16.37 15.44
C HIS A 92 2.97 -17.54 15.01
N ARG A 93 4.04 -17.81 15.77
CA ARG A 93 4.69 -19.12 15.73
C ARG A 93 4.72 -19.76 17.11
N ASP A 94 4.31 -21.02 17.07
CA ASP A 94 4.71 -22.09 17.98
C ASP A 94 3.77 -22.40 19.16
N ARG A 95 2.63 -23.04 18.84
CA ARG A 95 1.92 -23.82 19.84
C ARG A 95 1.12 -24.99 19.25
N ARG A 96 1.77 -25.90 18.50
CA ARG A 96 1.26 -27.29 18.35
C ARG A 96 2.38 -28.26 17.97
N VAL A 97 3.24 -28.57 18.94
CA VAL A 97 3.86 -29.90 19.08
C VAL A 97 3.83 -30.27 20.55
N ARG A 98 2.71 -30.80 21.02
CA ARG A 98 2.66 -31.76 22.13
C ARG A 98 1.50 -32.73 21.91
N GLY A 99 1.89 -33.95 21.50
CA GLY A 99 1.30 -35.23 21.89
C GLY A 99 -0.19 -35.46 21.65
N GLN A 100 -0.50 -36.33 20.70
CA GLN A 100 -1.19 -37.59 21.03
C GLN A 100 -1.14 -38.53 19.83
N VAL A 101 -0.51 -39.69 20.09
CA VAL A 101 -0.85 -41.06 19.68
C VAL A 101 -1.30 -41.28 18.24
#